data_AF-A0AAJ2E789-F1
#
_entry.id   AF-A0AAJ2E789-F1
#
_cell.length_a   1.000
_cell.length_b   1.000
_cell.length_c   1.000
_cell.angle_alpha   90.00
_cell.angle_beta   90.00
_cell.angle_gamma   90.00
#
_symmetry.space_group_name_H-M   'P 1'
#
loop_
_entity.id
_entity.type
_entity.pdbx_description
1 polymer ?
#
loop_
_entity_poly.entity_id
_entity_poly.type
_entity_poly.pdbx_seq_one_letter_code
_entity_poly.pdbx_strand_id
1 'polypeptide(L)'
;FAVCLPLATHQLIMKIPILFDTNANRHAAHSARSTSAILHEAPVIRDPYEIGTVTNPQWMDHEQKQCIRCTVTFPNHPMGITEPQVFFAMPTDVEAHGRALFARLVAGEFGPIANYVEDMEVIAAQAREQRDERLAATQWLVDRHRDEQDAGVPTTLDASTFKALVVYRQALRAVTAQPGFPKHIVWPVSPL
;
A
#
# COMPACT_ATOMS: atom_id res chain seq x y z
N PHE A 1 -27.77 3.96 -25.72
CA PHE A 1 -28.14 5.37 -25.96
C PHE A 1 -26.94 6.21 -25.51
N ALA A 2 -26.18 6.95 -26.32
CA ALA A 2 -26.32 7.37 -27.70
C ALA A 2 -24.92 7.42 -28.36
N VAL A 3 -24.91 7.16 -29.66
CA VAL A 3 -23.81 7.32 -30.62
C VAL A 3 -23.84 8.77 -31.14
N CYS A 4 -22.70 9.43 -31.40
CA CYS A 4 -22.50 10.22 -32.63
C CYS A 4 -21.07 10.76 -32.82
N LEU A 5 -20.71 10.86 -34.09
CA LEU A 5 -19.38 10.99 -34.73
C LEU A 5 -18.77 12.42 -34.78
N PRO A 6 -17.51 12.55 -35.24
CA PRO A 6 -16.74 13.79 -35.39
C PRO A 6 -16.81 14.40 -36.82
N LEU A 7 -16.33 15.62 -37.03
CA LEU A 7 -15.88 16.21 -38.33
C LEU A 7 -15.24 17.59 -37.97
N ALA A 8 -14.03 18.01 -38.35
CA ALA A 8 -13.33 18.12 -39.64
C ALA A 8 -13.00 19.61 -39.92
N THR A 9 -11.71 19.87 -40.13
CA THR A 9 -11.06 20.86 -41.02
C THR A 9 -11.86 22.04 -41.57
N HIS A 10 -11.25 23.25 -41.54
CA HIS A 10 -11.13 24.13 -42.71
C HIS A 10 -9.96 25.12 -42.57
N GLN A 11 -9.06 25.10 -43.56
CA GLN A 11 -8.13 26.18 -43.88
C GLN A 11 -8.89 27.33 -44.56
N LEU A 12 -8.45 28.57 -44.36
CA LEU A 12 -8.68 29.64 -45.34
C LEU A 12 -7.43 30.50 -45.52
N ILE A 13 -7.04 30.62 -46.78
CA ILE A 13 -5.96 31.43 -47.36
C ILE A 13 -6.54 32.81 -47.69
N MET A 14 -5.82 33.90 -47.41
CA MET A 14 -5.84 35.11 -48.24
C MET A 14 -4.44 35.75 -48.32
N LYS A 15 -4.13 36.27 -49.51
CA LYS A 15 -2.82 36.67 -50.04
C LYS A 15 -2.85 38.17 -50.41
N ILE A 16 -1.76 38.90 -50.09
CA ILE A 16 -1.03 39.92 -50.92
C ILE A 16 -1.69 41.33 -51.04
N PRO A 17 -0.98 42.49 -51.27
CA PRO A 17 0.43 42.72 -51.68
C PRO A 17 1.31 43.79 -50.93
N ILE A 18 2.61 43.61 -51.18
CA ILE A 18 3.78 44.52 -51.32
C ILE A 18 3.59 46.03 -51.60
N LEU A 19 4.49 46.85 -51.01
CA LEU A 19 5.15 47.99 -51.69
C LEU A 19 6.58 48.23 -51.14
N PHE A 20 7.52 48.50 -52.05
CA PHE A 20 8.94 48.87 -51.86
C PHE A 20 9.13 50.29 -51.31
N ASP A 21 10.23 50.56 -50.58
CA ASP A 21 11.24 51.56 -51.01
C ASP A 21 12.57 51.41 -50.25
N THR A 22 13.57 52.17 -50.71
CA THR A 22 14.99 51.86 -50.83
C THR A 22 15.92 52.64 -49.88
N ASN A 23 17.03 51.97 -49.52
CA ASN A 23 18.42 52.44 -49.44
C ASN A 23 18.90 53.55 -48.45
N ALA A 24 20.11 53.25 -47.93
CA ALA A 24 21.18 54.14 -47.45
C ALA A 24 21.07 54.78 -46.06
N ASN A 25 21.87 54.29 -45.10
CA ASN A 25 23.05 55.05 -44.66
C ASN A 25 24.10 54.19 -43.94
N ARG A 26 25.38 54.45 -44.24
CA ARG A 26 26.57 53.87 -43.59
C ARG A 26 26.97 54.68 -42.34
N HIS A 27 27.88 54.09 -41.57
CA HIS A 27 28.75 54.67 -40.52
C HIS A 27 28.26 54.52 -39.08
N ALA A 28 28.81 53.52 -38.38
CA ALA A 28 29.68 53.76 -37.23
C ALA A 28 30.28 52.43 -36.77
N ALA A 29 31.57 52.24 -37.05
CA ALA A 29 32.37 51.24 -36.39
C ALA A 29 32.56 51.66 -34.92
N HIS A 30 32.01 50.90 -33.99
CA HIS A 30 32.41 50.97 -32.58
C HIS A 30 32.65 49.56 -32.06
N SER A 31 33.96 49.27 -31.91
CA SER A 31 34.59 48.33 -30.99
C SER A 31 33.64 47.45 -30.17
N ALA A 32 33.42 46.22 -30.64
CA ALA A 32 32.84 45.16 -29.82
C ALA A 32 33.88 44.77 -28.76
N ARG A 33 33.79 45.37 -27.57
CA ARG A 33 34.42 44.81 -26.38
C ARG A 33 33.75 43.47 -26.12
N SER A 34 34.51 42.40 -26.35
CA SER A 34 34.14 41.04 -25.98
C SER A 34 34.08 40.95 -24.46
N THR A 35 32.90 41.22 -23.90
CA THR A 35 32.59 40.87 -22.52
C THR A 35 32.47 39.35 -22.48
N SER A 36 33.54 38.69 -22.03
CA SER A 36 33.51 37.28 -21.67
C SER A 36 32.53 37.12 -20.51
N ALA A 37 31.27 36.86 -20.83
CA ALA A 37 30.28 36.44 -19.86
C ALA A 37 30.67 35.03 -19.43
N ILE A 38 31.14 34.89 -18.20
CA ILE A 38 31.23 33.59 -17.55
C ILE A 38 29.79 33.06 -17.52
N LEU A 39 29.48 32.10 -18.38
CA LEU A 39 28.25 31.32 -18.30
C LEU A 39 28.35 30.53 -17.00
N HIS A 40 27.79 31.09 -15.93
CA HIS A 40 27.53 30.33 -14.72
C HIS A 40 26.47 29.30 -15.11
N GLU A 41 26.84 28.03 -15.23
CA GLU A 41 25.87 26.96 -15.45
C GLU A 41 24.80 27.08 -14.37
N ALA A 42 23.54 27.20 -14.80
CA ALA A 42 22.42 27.27 -13.88
C ALA A 42 22.47 26.00 -12.99
N PRO A 43 22.24 26.12 -11.67
CA PRO A 43 22.30 24.97 -10.79
C PRO A 43 21.31 23.90 -11.28
N VAL A 44 21.80 22.68 -11.49
CA VAL A 44 20.95 21.54 -11.83
C VAL A 44 20.02 21.30 -10.64
N ILE A 45 18.77 21.74 -10.76
CA ILE A 45 17.73 21.44 -9.77
C ILE A 45 17.43 19.95 -9.91
N ARG A 46 18.00 19.15 -9.00
CA ARG A 46 17.72 17.71 -8.93
C ARG A 46 16.38 17.48 -8.24
N ASP A 47 15.64 16.47 -8.68
CA ASP A 47 14.40 16.07 -8.02
C ASP A 47 14.74 15.61 -6.57
N PRO A 48 14.19 16.27 -5.54
CA PRO A 48 14.46 15.91 -4.14
C PRO A 48 14.07 14.46 -3.81
N TYR A 49 13.11 13.89 -4.52
CA TYR A 49 12.65 12.51 -4.33
C TYR A 49 12.92 11.63 -5.55
N GLU A 50 14.01 11.91 -6.27
CA GLU A 50 14.52 11.03 -7.31
C GLU A 50 14.62 9.60 -6.77
N ILE A 51 14.00 8.64 -7.46
CA ILE A 51 14.03 7.23 -7.07
C ILE A 51 15.40 6.66 -7.47
N GLY A 52 16.20 6.28 -6.49
CA GLY A 52 17.49 5.63 -6.66
C GLY A 52 17.37 4.12 -6.84
N THR A 53 18.04 3.36 -5.96
CA THR A 53 18.00 1.89 -5.97
C THR A 53 16.70 1.39 -5.36
N VAL A 54 16.07 0.39 -5.98
CA VAL A 54 14.88 -0.30 -5.43
C VAL A 54 15.17 -1.80 -5.35
N THR A 55 14.89 -2.41 -4.20
CA THR A 55 15.14 -3.84 -3.95
C THR A 55 14.00 -4.46 -3.15
N ASN A 56 13.93 -5.79 -3.17
CA ASN A 56 12.97 -6.60 -2.41
C ASN A 56 11.49 -6.21 -2.62
N PRO A 57 11.02 -5.95 -3.85
CA PRO A 57 9.62 -5.62 -4.07
C PRO A 57 8.73 -6.82 -3.73
N GLN A 58 7.71 -6.60 -2.90
CA GLN A 58 6.75 -7.62 -2.49
C GLN A 58 5.34 -7.02 -2.39
N TRP A 59 4.34 -7.73 -2.92
CA TRP A 59 2.94 -7.40 -2.68
C TRP A 59 2.61 -7.50 -1.19
N MET A 60 1.82 -6.55 -0.70
CA MET A 60 1.35 -6.51 0.69
C MET A 60 -0.11 -6.95 0.84
N ASP A 61 -0.76 -7.26 -0.27
CA ASP A 61 -2.11 -7.77 -0.31
C ASP A 61 -2.25 -8.79 -1.46
N HIS A 62 -3.14 -9.77 -1.30
CA HIS A 62 -3.30 -10.86 -2.28
C HIS A 62 -4.22 -10.48 -3.44
N GLU A 63 -5.20 -9.62 -3.21
CA GLU A 63 -6.38 -9.49 -4.07
C GLU A 63 -6.41 -8.19 -4.88
N GLN A 64 -6.14 -7.06 -4.23
CA GLN A 64 -6.31 -5.74 -4.84
C GLN A 64 -5.04 -5.27 -5.56
N LYS A 65 -3.88 -5.81 -5.17
CA LYS A 65 -2.54 -5.43 -5.63
C LYS A 65 -2.37 -3.90 -5.57
N GLN A 66 -2.69 -3.33 -4.42
CA GLN A 66 -2.67 -1.88 -4.21
C GLN A 66 -1.46 -1.40 -3.42
N CYS A 67 -0.70 -2.31 -2.82
CA CYS A 67 0.47 -1.94 -2.03
C CYS A 67 1.66 -2.86 -2.31
N ILE A 68 2.81 -2.25 -2.62
CA ILE A 68 4.09 -2.93 -2.78
C ILE A 68 5.04 -2.41 -1.71
N ARG A 69 5.50 -3.30 -0.84
CA ARG A 69 6.64 -3.03 0.05
C ARG A 69 7.93 -3.22 -0.74
N CYS A 70 8.81 -2.23 -0.70
CA CYS A 70 10.16 -2.36 -1.24
C CYS A 70 11.16 -1.59 -0.36
N THR A 71 12.45 -1.80 -0.61
CA THR A 71 13.51 -0.98 -0.05
C THR A 71 14.02 -0.02 -1.11
N VAL A 72 13.88 1.29 -0.90
CA VAL A 72 14.21 2.36 -1.86
C VAL A 72 15.22 3.37 -1.28
N THR A 73 16.08 3.94 -2.12
CA THR A 73 16.91 5.11 -1.77
C THR A 73 16.45 6.36 -2.50
N PHE A 74 16.57 7.51 -1.86
CA PHE A 74 16.32 8.83 -2.45
C PHE A 74 17.61 9.67 -2.36
N PRO A 75 18.49 9.64 -3.38
CA PRO A 75 19.83 10.23 -3.28
C PRO A 75 19.86 11.74 -3.06
N ASN A 76 18.79 12.46 -3.42
CA ASN A 76 18.69 13.92 -3.24
C ASN A 76 17.70 14.30 -2.12
N HIS A 77 17.38 13.39 -1.19
CA HIS A 77 16.37 13.63 -0.17
C HIS A 77 16.62 14.95 0.59
N PRO A 78 15.61 15.85 0.75
CA PRO A 78 15.81 17.18 1.33
C PRO A 78 16.43 17.20 2.73
N MET A 79 16.16 16.14 3.50
CA MET A 79 16.69 15.95 4.86
C MET A 79 18.01 15.16 4.90
N GLY A 80 18.64 14.86 3.77
CA GLY A 80 19.87 14.06 3.69
C GLY A 80 19.69 12.57 4.00
N ILE A 81 18.45 12.07 4.02
CA ILE A 81 18.12 10.66 4.27
C ILE A 81 18.30 9.90 2.95
N THR A 82 19.54 9.54 2.66
CA THR A 82 19.90 8.84 1.41
C THR A 82 20.06 7.32 1.60
N GLU A 83 19.98 6.85 2.84
CA GLU A 83 20.07 5.42 3.18
C GLU A 83 18.82 4.65 2.73
N PRO A 84 18.94 3.34 2.43
CA PRO A 84 17.80 2.54 1.99
C PRO A 84 16.67 2.50 3.02
N GLN A 85 15.46 2.91 2.62
CA GLN A 85 14.26 2.95 3.45
C GLN A 85 13.25 1.89 3.01
N VAL A 86 12.57 1.28 3.99
CA VAL A 86 11.36 0.51 3.70
C VAL A 86 10.26 1.48 3.30
N PHE A 87 9.70 1.28 2.12
CA PHE A 87 8.67 2.14 1.54
C PHE A 87 7.51 1.30 1.04
N PHE A 88 6.29 1.82 1.21
CA PHE A 88 5.06 1.21 0.76
C PHE A 88 4.52 2.03 -0.40
N ALA A 89 4.81 1.58 -1.62
CA ALA A 89 4.35 2.26 -2.83
C ALA A 89 2.91 1.86 -3.13
N MET A 90 2.06 2.86 -3.41
CA MET A 90 0.65 2.71 -3.71
C MET A 90 0.26 3.54 -4.95
N PRO A 91 -0.71 3.07 -5.77
CA PRO A 91 -1.20 3.87 -6.89
C PRO A 91 -1.92 5.14 -6.42
N THR A 92 -2.39 5.14 -5.16
CA THR A 92 -3.12 6.23 -4.50
C THR A 92 -2.29 6.97 -3.46
N ASP A 93 -0.95 6.84 -3.49
CA ASP A 93 -0.08 7.60 -2.60
C ASP A 93 -0.39 9.10 -2.66
N VAL A 94 -0.32 9.79 -1.52
CA VAL A 94 -0.49 11.25 -1.45
C VAL A 94 0.63 11.94 -2.22
N GLU A 95 1.84 11.42 -2.06
CA GLU A 95 3.05 11.97 -2.69
C GLU A 95 3.24 11.44 -4.12
N ALA A 96 3.69 12.33 -5.02
CA ALA A 96 3.87 11.99 -6.43
C ALA A 96 4.92 10.90 -6.67
N HIS A 97 6.00 10.90 -5.88
CA HIS A 97 7.08 9.91 -6.00
C HIS A 97 6.62 8.50 -5.60
N GLY A 98 5.69 8.36 -4.65
CA GLY A 98 5.12 7.06 -4.27
C GLY A 98 4.29 6.44 -5.40
N ARG A 99 3.42 7.24 -6.02
CA ARG A 99 2.65 6.82 -7.21
C ARG A 99 3.55 6.47 -8.39
N ALA A 100 4.59 7.28 -8.63
CA ALA A 100 5.58 7.03 -9.68
C ALA A 100 6.35 5.73 -9.41
N LEU A 101 6.81 5.51 -8.18
CA LEU A 101 7.49 4.28 -7.77
C LEU A 101 6.61 3.04 -7.98
N PHE A 102 5.33 3.11 -7.59
CA PHE A 102 4.37 2.03 -7.81
C PHE A 102 4.23 1.70 -9.30
N ALA A 103 4.03 2.71 -10.16
CA ALA A 103 3.89 2.51 -11.60
C ALA A 103 5.13 1.84 -12.21
N ARG A 104 6.34 2.26 -11.81
CA ARG A 104 7.61 1.69 -12.27
C ARG A 104 7.83 0.25 -11.79
N LEU A 105 7.45 -0.05 -10.55
CA LEU A 105 7.45 -1.41 -10.01
C LEU A 105 6.52 -2.34 -10.79
N VAL A 106 5.28 -1.92 -11.04
CA VAL A 106 4.31 -2.70 -11.82
C VAL A 106 4.73 -2.85 -13.28
N ALA A 107 5.42 -1.87 -13.84
CA ALA A 107 6.04 -1.94 -15.16
C ALA A 107 7.25 -2.92 -15.23
N GLY A 108 7.71 -3.43 -14.07
CA GLY A 108 8.79 -4.41 -13.99
C GLY A 108 10.20 -3.80 -14.07
N GLU A 109 10.35 -2.48 -13.92
CA GLU A 109 11.66 -1.82 -14.01
C GLU A 109 12.68 -2.31 -12.98
N PHE A 110 12.20 -2.87 -11.87
CA PHE A 110 13.02 -3.35 -10.75
C PHE A 110 12.97 -4.88 -10.58
N GLY A 111 12.58 -5.59 -11.64
CA GLY A 111 12.40 -7.04 -11.62
C GLY A 111 11.04 -7.49 -11.09
N PRO A 112 10.86 -8.80 -10.86
CA PRO A 112 9.57 -9.35 -10.45
C PRO A 112 9.22 -8.92 -9.01
N ILE A 113 7.95 -8.56 -8.81
CA ILE A 113 7.40 -8.31 -7.48
C ILE A 113 7.06 -9.67 -6.85
N ALA A 114 7.66 -9.96 -5.69
CA ALA A 114 7.36 -11.16 -4.93
C ALA A 114 5.88 -11.17 -4.50
N ASN A 115 5.29 -12.36 -4.43
CA ASN A 115 3.91 -12.53 -3.97
C ASN A 115 3.77 -12.13 -2.51
N TYR A 116 2.54 -11.80 -2.13
CA TYR A 116 2.19 -11.59 -0.74
C TYR A 116 2.48 -12.86 0.09
N VAL A 117 3.12 -12.65 1.24
CA VAL A 117 3.39 -13.67 2.24
C VAL A 117 2.73 -13.22 3.52
N GLU A 118 1.69 -13.93 3.94
CA GLU A 118 1.07 -13.72 5.26
C GLU A 118 2.08 -14.02 6.36
N ASP A 119 2.21 -13.11 7.32
CA ASP A 119 3.03 -13.33 8.49
C ASP A 119 2.38 -14.39 9.39
N MET A 120 3.13 -15.47 9.63
CA MET A 120 2.68 -16.59 10.45
C MET A 120 2.30 -16.17 11.87
N GLU A 121 3.00 -15.19 12.44
CA GLU A 121 2.68 -14.70 13.78
C GLU A 121 1.39 -13.88 13.78
N VAL A 122 1.11 -13.14 12.71
CA VAL A 122 -0.16 -12.42 12.55
C VAL A 122 -1.34 -13.41 12.47
N ILE A 123 -1.21 -14.46 11.65
CA ILE A 123 -2.24 -15.52 11.57
C ILE A 123 -2.41 -16.21 12.94
N ALA A 124 -1.31 -16.50 13.63
CA ALA A 124 -1.34 -17.13 14.96
C ALA A 124 -1.97 -16.22 16.03
N ALA A 125 -1.74 -14.91 15.96
CA ALA A 125 -2.38 -13.92 16.84
C ALA A 125 -3.89 -13.88 16.62
N GLN A 126 -4.34 -13.77 15.36
CA GLN A 126 -5.77 -13.80 15.01
C GLN A 126 -6.45 -15.09 15.47
N ALA A 127 -5.81 -16.24 15.31
CA ALA A 127 -6.33 -17.51 15.80
C ALA A 127 -6.47 -17.54 17.33
N ARG A 128 -5.50 -17.00 18.08
CA ARG A 128 -5.57 -16.92 19.55
C ARG A 128 -6.68 -15.97 20.01
N GLU A 129 -6.83 -14.83 19.34
CA GLU A 129 -7.93 -13.89 19.59
C GLU A 129 -9.28 -14.58 19.38
N GLN A 130 -9.47 -15.28 18.26
CA GLN A 130 -10.71 -16.01 17.97
C GLN A 130 -10.99 -17.14 18.97
N ARG A 131 -9.96 -17.76 19.55
CA ARG A 131 -10.11 -18.72 20.65
C ARG A 131 -10.63 -18.01 21.90
N ASP A 132 -10.01 -16.88 22.24
CA ASP A 132 -10.30 -16.13 23.46
C ASP A 132 -11.70 -15.52 23.42
N GLU A 133 -12.16 -15.03 22.26
CA GLU A 133 -13.54 -14.59 22.03
C GLU A 133 -14.55 -15.70 22.30
N ARG A 134 -14.32 -16.92 21.78
CA ARG A 134 -15.23 -18.06 22.01
C ARG A 134 -15.24 -18.52 23.47
N LEU A 135 -14.10 -18.44 24.14
CA LEU A 135 -14.01 -18.69 25.58
C LEU A 135 -14.75 -17.61 26.38
N ALA A 136 -14.62 -16.34 26.02
CA ALA A 136 -15.32 -15.24 26.67
C ALA A 136 -16.84 -15.34 26.48
N ALA A 137 -17.30 -15.64 25.27
CA ALA A 137 -18.73 -15.78 24.93
C ALA A 137 -19.45 -16.83 25.78
N THR A 138 -18.74 -17.86 26.24
CA THR A 138 -19.29 -18.97 27.04
C THR A 138 -18.92 -18.89 28.53
N GLN A 139 -18.15 -17.88 28.96
CA GLN A 139 -17.65 -17.78 30.33
C GLN A 139 -18.77 -17.61 31.35
N TRP A 140 -19.71 -16.70 31.08
CA TRP A 140 -20.83 -16.39 31.98
C TRP A 140 -21.71 -17.61 32.30
N LEU A 141 -21.82 -18.57 31.38
CA LEU A 141 -22.58 -19.81 31.59
C LEU A 141 -21.91 -20.72 32.61
N VAL A 142 -20.57 -20.74 32.61
CA VAL A 142 -19.78 -21.50 33.58
C VAL A 142 -19.89 -20.89 34.95
N ASP A 143 -19.75 -19.57 35.02
CA ASP A 143 -19.84 -18.82 36.29
C ASP A 143 -21.22 -19.01 36.91
N ARG A 144 -22.29 -18.80 36.13
CA ARG A 144 -23.67 -19.01 36.59
C ARG A 144 -23.93 -20.45 37.06
N HIS A 145 -23.47 -21.46 36.32
CA HIS A 145 -23.69 -22.85 36.73
C HIS A 145 -23.01 -23.14 38.08
N ARG A 146 -21.83 -22.55 38.32
CA ARG A 146 -21.13 -22.64 39.60
C ARG A 146 -21.89 -21.92 40.70
N ASP A 147 -22.35 -20.70 40.45
CA ASP A 147 -23.15 -19.93 41.41
C ASP A 147 -24.44 -20.66 41.80
N GLU A 148 -25.13 -21.29 40.84
CA GLU A 148 -26.33 -22.10 41.09
C GLU A 148 -26.03 -23.33 41.97
N GLN A 149 -24.91 -24.01 41.72
CA GLN A 149 -24.45 -25.13 42.55
C GLN A 149 -24.08 -24.69 43.97
N ASP A 150 -23.31 -23.62 44.10
CA ASP A 150 -22.87 -23.08 45.39
C ASP A 150 -24.05 -22.55 46.22
N ALA A 151 -25.07 -22.00 45.57
CA ALA A 151 -26.32 -21.58 46.21
C ALA A 151 -27.29 -22.75 46.52
N GLY A 152 -27.01 -23.96 46.01
CA GLY A 152 -27.89 -25.12 46.19
C GLY A 152 -29.24 -25.01 45.48
N VAL A 153 -29.32 -24.21 44.41
CA VAL A 153 -30.55 -24.03 43.62
C VAL A 153 -30.53 -24.93 42.37
N PRO A 154 -31.69 -25.22 41.76
CA PRO A 154 -31.72 -25.93 40.48
C PRO A 154 -30.90 -25.19 39.42
N THR A 155 -30.04 -25.92 38.71
CA THR A 155 -29.22 -25.36 37.64
C THR A 155 -30.05 -25.09 36.39
N THR A 156 -29.76 -24.00 35.68
CA THR A 156 -30.49 -23.67 34.45
C THR A 156 -30.04 -24.55 33.27
N LEU A 157 -28.75 -24.90 33.22
CA LEU A 157 -28.23 -25.88 32.27
C LEU A 157 -28.30 -27.27 32.89
N ASP A 158 -28.84 -28.24 32.15
CA ASP A 158 -28.75 -29.63 32.56
C ASP A 158 -27.28 -30.10 32.63
N ALA A 159 -27.03 -31.12 33.44
CA ALA A 159 -25.68 -31.62 33.69
C ALA A 159 -24.96 -32.13 32.42
N SER A 160 -25.70 -32.66 31.44
CA SER A 160 -25.12 -33.17 30.19
C SER A 160 -24.68 -32.04 29.26
N THR A 161 -25.50 -30.99 29.14
CA THR A 161 -25.21 -29.77 28.41
C THR A 161 -24.04 -29.01 29.03
N PHE A 162 -24.01 -28.90 30.37
CA PHE A 162 -22.88 -28.30 31.07
C PHE A 162 -21.57 -29.09 30.84
N LYS A 163 -21.63 -30.42 30.90
CA LYS A 163 -20.47 -31.27 30.59
C LYS A 163 -19.99 -31.07 29.14
N ALA A 164 -20.90 -31.01 28.18
CA ALA A 164 -20.56 -30.74 26.78
C ALA A 164 -19.89 -29.36 26.62
N LEU A 165 -20.38 -28.33 27.33
CA LEU A 165 -19.79 -27.00 27.35
C LEU A 165 -18.35 -27.00 27.91
N VAL A 166 -18.10 -27.76 28.97
CA VAL A 166 -16.75 -27.91 29.53
C VAL A 166 -15.81 -28.58 28.54
N VAL A 167 -16.25 -29.66 27.87
CA VAL A 167 -15.48 -30.35 26.82
C VAL A 167 -15.18 -29.41 25.65
N TYR A 168 -16.17 -28.65 25.18
CA TYR A 168 -16.01 -27.63 24.15
C TYR A 168 -14.93 -26.60 24.52
N ARG A 169 -14.98 -26.06 25.74
CA ARG A 169 -14.00 -25.07 26.22
C ARG A 169 -12.60 -25.65 26.39
N GLN A 170 -12.47 -26.93 26.76
CA GLN A 170 -11.19 -27.63 26.77
C GLN A 170 -10.62 -27.78 25.35
N ALA A 171 -11.46 -28.18 24.39
CA ALA A 171 -11.07 -28.28 22.99
C ALA A 171 -10.63 -26.92 22.42
N LEU A 172 -11.31 -25.83 22.78
CA LEU A 172 -10.88 -24.47 22.42
C LEU A 172 -9.49 -24.16 22.96
N ARG A 173 -9.17 -24.50 24.22
CA ARG A 173 -7.82 -24.27 24.77
C ARG A 173 -6.75 -25.08 24.06
N ALA A 174 -7.11 -26.25 23.53
CA ALA A 174 -6.20 -27.14 22.82
C ALA A 174 -5.95 -26.74 21.34
N VAL A 175 -6.64 -25.72 20.79
CA VAL A 175 -6.51 -25.35 19.36
C VAL A 175 -5.08 -24.97 18.96
N THR A 176 -4.30 -24.35 19.85
CA THR A 176 -2.91 -23.97 19.57
C THR A 176 -1.95 -25.16 19.53
N ALA A 177 -2.37 -26.32 20.02
CA ALA A 177 -1.62 -27.57 19.96
C ALA A 177 -1.98 -28.43 18.75
N GLN A 178 -2.92 -27.99 17.91
CA GLN A 178 -3.28 -28.73 16.70
C GLN A 178 -2.13 -28.72 15.68
N PRO A 179 -1.87 -29.82 14.96
CA PRO A 179 -0.82 -29.88 13.94
C PRO A 179 -0.97 -28.85 12.82
N GLY A 180 -2.21 -28.39 12.55
CA GLY A 180 -2.50 -27.40 11.52
C GLY A 180 -2.43 -25.94 12.01
N PHE A 181 -2.19 -25.69 13.28
CA PHE A 181 -2.09 -24.32 13.78
C PHE A 181 -0.89 -23.58 13.13
N PRO A 182 -1.06 -22.31 12.69
CA PRO A 182 -2.27 -21.48 12.77
C PRO A 182 -3.16 -21.49 11.50
N LYS A 183 -2.76 -22.15 10.41
CA LYS A 183 -3.45 -22.06 9.10
C LYS A 183 -4.67 -22.96 8.94
N HIS A 184 -4.63 -24.15 9.51
CA HIS A 184 -5.62 -25.20 9.34
C HIS A 184 -6.12 -25.64 10.71
N ILE A 185 -6.95 -24.79 11.32
CA ILE A 185 -7.52 -25.04 12.65
C ILE A 185 -8.89 -25.69 12.48
N VAL A 186 -9.08 -26.84 13.13
CA VAL A 186 -10.39 -27.47 13.30
C VAL A 186 -11.01 -26.90 14.57
N TRP A 187 -11.94 -25.97 14.41
CA TRP A 187 -12.66 -25.36 15.53
C TRP A 187 -13.70 -26.33 16.10
N PRO A 188 -13.76 -26.53 17.43
CA PRO A 188 -14.82 -27.32 18.03
C PRO A 188 -16.18 -26.64 17.81
N VAL A 189 -17.24 -27.44 17.71
CA VAL A 189 -18.61 -26.96 17.52
C VAL A 189 -19.22 -26.63 18.89
N SER A 190 -19.87 -25.46 19.01
CA SER A 190 -20.60 -25.08 20.22
C SER A 190 -21.69 -26.11 20.53
N PRO A 191 -21.84 -26.56 21.79
CA PRO A 191 -22.94 -27.42 22.21
C PRO A 191 -24.23 -26.64 22.52
N LEU A 192 -24.20 -25.30 22.35
CA LEU A 192 -25.28 -24.35 22.60
C LEU A 192 -25.59 -23.56 21.34
#